data_AF-A0A538SG23-F1
#
_entry.id   AF-A0A538SG23-F1
#
_cell.length_a   1.000
_cell.length_b   1.000
_cell.length_c   1.000
_cell.angle_alpha   90.00
_cell.angle_beta   90.00
_cell.angle_gamma   90.00
#
_symmetry.space_group_name_H-M   'P 1'
#
loop_
_entity.id
_entity.type
_entity.pdbx_description
1 polymer ?
#
loop_
_entity_poly.entity_id
_entity_poly.type
_entity_poly.pdbx_seq_one_letter_code
_entity_poly.pdbx_strand_id
1 'polypeptide(L)'
;MWFRIANGLMAVLFAYCAAVQFNDPDPIRWVAVYGAACLLTVLALLRPGHYPWFLPALLGTLAAIWCATILPRVAGKVRPAELFGSREMMSPLIEEGREAGGLLIVAVWMAALAVARLLWHG
;
A
#
# COMPACT_ATOMS: atom_id res chain seq x y z
N MET A 1 -20.31 -9.21 4.27
CA MET A 1 -20.08 -8.23 5.35
C MET A 1 -18.59 -7.96 5.56
N TRP A 2 -17.77 -8.97 5.85
CA TRP A 2 -16.32 -8.86 6.08
C TRP A 2 -15.53 -8.16 4.98
N PHE A 3 -15.81 -8.47 3.71
CA PHE A 3 -15.16 -7.79 2.56
C PHE A 3 -15.33 -6.27 2.60
N ARG A 4 -16.52 -5.78 2.95
CA ARG A 4 -16.80 -4.34 3.02
C ARG A 4 -16.09 -3.69 4.20
N ILE A 5 -16.06 -4.36 5.35
CA ILE A 5 -15.34 -3.86 6.54
C ILE A 5 -13.84 -3.75 6.24
N ALA A 6 -13.25 -4.81 5.67
CA ALA A 6 -11.83 -4.84 5.37
C ALA A 6 -11.44 -3.77 4.32
N ASN A 7 -12.24 -3.60 3.26
CA ASN A 7 -12.03 -2.52 2.30
C ASN A 7 -12.21 -1.13 2.92
N GLY A 8 -13.19 -0.93 3.80
CA GLY A 8 -13.37 0.33 4.51
C GLY A 8 -12.15 0.69 5.36
N LEU A 9 -11.64 -0.26 6.14
CA LEU A 9 -10.44 -0.07 6.97
C LEU A 9 -9.21 0.22 6.10
N MET A 10 -9.02 -0.53 5.02
CA MET A 10 -7.87 -0.36 4.13
C MET A 10 -7.94 0.94 3.32
N ALA A 11 -9.14 1.39 2.90
CA ALA A 11 -9.30 2.69 2.27
C ALA A 11 -8.93 3.83 3.23
N VAL A 12 -9.38 3.77 4.49
CA VAL A 12 -9.00 4.75 5.52
C VAL A 12 -7.49 4.71 5.77
N LEU A 13 -6.90 3.52 5.87
CA LEU A 13 -5.46 3.36 6.03
C LEU A 13 -4.69 4.00 4.86
N PHE A 14 -5.03 3.70 3.61
CA PHE A 14 -4.33 4.28 2.46
C PHE A 14 -4.55 5.78 2.33
N ALA A 15 -5.74 6.29 2.65
CA ALA A 15 -5.99 7.73 2.72
C ALA A 15 -5.10 8.40 3.79
N TYR A 16 -5.00 7.79 4.97
CA TYR A 16 -4.10 8.25 6.03
C TYR A 16 -2.64 8.21 5.59
N CYS A 17 -2.19 7.09 5.00
CA CYS A 17 -0.85 6.97 4.42
C CYS A 17 -0.59 8.08 3.41
N ALA A 18 -1.46 8.31 2.43
CA ALA A 18 -1.30 9.40 1.47
C ALA A 18 -1.19 10.77 2.14
N ALA A 19 -2.03 11.03 3.15
CA ALA A 19 -2.04 12.31 3.87
C ALA A 19 -0.74 12.58 4.64
N VAL A 20 -0.15 11.56 5.29
CA VAL A 20 1.10 11.77 6.04
C VAL A 20 2.30 12.04 5.12
N GLN A 21 2.28 11.56 3.88
CA GLN A 21 3.37 11.75 2.91
C GLN A 21 3.55 13.18 2.44
N PHE A 22 2.56 14.07 2.59
CA PHE A 22 2.74 15.50 2.30
C PHE A 22 3.83 16.15 3.18
N ASN A 23 4.21 15.51 4.28
CA ASN A 23 5.29 15.98 5.12
C ASN A 23 6.67 15.48 4.66
N ASP A 24 6.76 14.56 3.70
CA ASP A 24 8.02 13.97 3.24
C ASP A 24 8.72 14.85 2.17
N PRO A 25 10.05 14.73 2.00
CA PRO A 25 10.79 15.49 0.99
C PRO A 25 10.37 15.21 -0.46
N ASP A 26 9.91 13.99 -0.75
CA ASP A 26 9.41 13.58 -2.07
C ASP A 26 7.97 13.01 -1.95
N PRO A 27 6.96 13.89 -1.81
CA PRO A 27 5.59 13.46 -1.51
C PRO A 27 4.89 12.84 -2.74
N ILE A 28 5.26 13.25 -3.95
CA ILE A 28 4.49 13.00 -5.17
C ILE A 28 4.34 11.50 -5.43
N ARG A 29 5.46 10.77 -5.44
CA ARG A 29 5.47 9.34 -5.75
C ARG A 29 4.66 8.54 -4.72
N TRP A 30 4.75 8.92 -3.45
CA TRP A 30 4.09 8.21 -2.36
C TRP A 30 2.60 8.49 -2.30
N VAL A 31 2.22 9.76 -2.44
CA VAL A 31 0.81 10.17 -2.57
C VAL A 31 0.16 9.50 -3.78
N ALA A 32 0.88 9.38 -4.91
CA ALA A 32 0.36 8.70 -6.09
C ALA A 32 0.07 7.21 -5.83
N VAL A 33 1.00 6.48 -5.22
CA VAL A 33 0.81 5.04 -4.93
C VAL A 33 -0.29 4.81 -3.91
N TYR A 34 -0.26 5.50 -2.76
CA TYR A 34 -1.28 5.33 -1.73
C TYR A 34 -2.65 5.86 -2.19
N GLY A 35 -2.67 6.96 -2.95
CA GLY A 35 -3.89 7.51 -3.54
C GLY A 35 -4.53 6.54 -4.52
N ALA A 36 -3.75 5.95 -5.44
CA ALA A 36 -4.25 4.93 -6.36
C ALA A 36 -4.77 3.69 -5.61
N ALA A 37 -4.05 3.22 -4.59
CA ALA A 37 -4.48 2.10 -3.76
C ALA A 37 -5.79 2.40 -3.01
N CYS A 38 -5.92 3.62 -2.48
CA CYS A 38 -7.15 4.11 -1.85
C CYS A 38 -8.32 4.12 -2.83
N LEU A 39 -8.15 4.74 -4.01
CA LEU A 39 -9.20 4.83 -5.02
C LEU A 39 -9.68 3.45 -5.48
N LEU A 40 -8.77 2.51 -5.75
CA LEU A 40 -9.13 1.15 -6.14
C LEU A 40 -9.84 0.39 -5.00
N THR A 41 -9.43 0.61 -3.76
CA THR A 41 -10.07 0.02 -2.58
C THR A 41 -11.47 0.58 -2.35
N VAL A 42 -11.67 1.89 -2.52
CA VAL A 42 -12.98 2.55 -2.47
C VAL A 42 -13.87 2.07 -3.60
N LEU A 43 -13.34 1.91 -4.82
CA LEU A 43 -14.09 1.36 -5.94
C LEU A 43 -14.57 -0.07 -5.63
N ALA A 44 -13.69 -0.93 -5.10
CA ALA A 44 -14.05 -2.28 -4.68
C ALA A 44 -15.09 -2.30 -3.55
N LEU A 45 -15.05 -1.33 -2.63
CA LEU A 45 -16.04 -1.15 -1.56
C LEU A 45 -17.42 -0.75 -2.09
N LEU A 46 -17.48 0.24 -2.98
CA LEU A 46 -18.72 0.81 -3.50
C LEU A 46 -19.36 -0.05 -4.58
N ARG A 47 -18.53 -0.73 -5.38
CA ARG A 47 -18.95 -1.52 -6.55
C ARG A 47 -18.32 -2.92 -6.51
N PRO A 48 -18.67 -3.79 -5.53
CA PRO A 48 -18.13 -5.14 -5.46
C PRO A 48 -18.36 -5.90 -6.77
N GLY A 49 -17.33 -6.59 -7.27
CA GLY A 49 -17.40 -7.32 -8.54
C GLY A 49 -17.43 -6.48 -9.82
N HIS A 50 -17.55 -5.15 -9.72
CA HIS A 50 -17.75 -4.25 -10.86
C HIS A 50 -16.56 -3.31 -11.06
N TYR A 51 -15.35 -3.84 -10.96
CA TYR A 51 -14.11 -3.15 -11.27
C TYR A 51 -13.18 -4.06 -12.09
N PRO A 52 -12.33 -3.51 -12.96
CA PRO A 52 -11.38 -4.32 -13.74
C PRO A 52 -10.31 -4.91 -12.81
N TRP A 53 -10.19 -6.25 -12.78
CA TRP A 53 -9.21 -6.95 -11.93
C TRP A 53 -7.75 -6.59 -12.27
N PHE A 54 -7.48 -6.22 -13.52
CA PHE A 54 -6.13 -5.92 -13.98
C PHE A 54 -5.57 -4.61 -13.38
N LEU A 55 -6.42 -3.67 -12.95
CA LEU A 55 -5.96 -2.42 -12.33
C LEU A 55 -5.29 -2.65 -10.97
N PRO A 56 -5.93 -3.31 -9.98
CA PRO A 56 -5.23 -3.65 -8.75
C PRO A 56 -4.09 -4.64 -9.02
N ALA A 57 -4.22 -5.60 -9.94
CA ALA A 57 -3.10 -6.49 -10.28
C ALA A 57 -1.86 -5.71 -10.78
N LEU A 58 -2.05 -4.73 -11.65
CA LEU A 58 -0.98 -3.87 -12.16
C LEU A 58 -0.36 -3.04 -11.05
N LEU A 59 -1.17 -2.32 -10.26
CA LEU A 59 -0.65 -1.49 -9.17
C LEU A 59 0.09 -2.33 -8.13
N GLY A 60 -0.46 -3.49 -7.76
CA GLY A 60 0.16 -4.42 -6.83
C GLY A 60 1.48 -4.98 -7.35
N THR A 61 1.56 -5.30 -8.64
CA THR A 61 2.79 -5.76 -9.30
C THR A 61 3.86 -4.67 -9.30
N LEU A 62 3.50 -3.44 -9.68
CA LEU A 62 4.43 -2.30 -9.67
C LEU A 62 4.95 -2.01 -8.25
N ALA A 63 4.06 -2.05 -7.25
CA ALA A 63 4.43 -1.90 -5.85
C ALA A 63 5.35 -3.03 -5.38
N ALA A 64 5.09 -4.28 -5.77
CA ALA A 64 5.94 -5.42 -5.44
C ALA A 64 7.33 -5.32 -6.07
N ILE A 65 7.40 -4.94 -7.36
CA ILE A 65 8.68 -4.72 -8.05
C ILE A 65 9.46 -3.61 -7.36
N TRP A 66 8.82 -2.48 -7.05
CA TRP A 66 9.49 -1.37 -6.37
C TRP A 66 9.93 -1.77 -4.95
N CYS A 67 9.09 -2.47 -4.20
CA CYS A 67 9.46 -3.02 -2.89
C CYS A 67 10.72 -3.89 -3.01
N ALA A 68 10.79 -4.76 -4.02
CA ALA A 68 11.94 -5.62 -4.27
C ALA A 68 13.23 -4.87 -4.63
N THR A 69 13.16 -3.62 -5.13
CA THR A 69 14.36 -2.80 -5.36
C THR A 69 14.88 -2.13 -4.08
N ILE A 70 14.03 -1.97 -3.05
CA ILE A 70 14.40 -1.39 -1.75
C ILE A 70 14.81 -2.49 -0.76
N LEU A 71 14.13 -3.64 -0.78
CA LEU A 71 14.30 -4.72 0.19
C LEU A 71 15.77 -5.12 0.44
N PRO A 72 16.64 -5.27 -0.58
CA PRO A 72 18.05 -5.64 -0.36
C PRO A 72 18.86 -4.59 0.42
N ARG A 73 18.45 -3.32 0.39
CA ARG A 73 19.12 -2.25 1.13
C ARG A 73 18.79 -2.30 2.62
N VAL A 74 17.57 -2.71 2.97
CA VAL A 74 17.03 -2.66 4.35
C VAL A 74 16.97 -4.02 5.06
N ALA A 75 16.91 -5.12 4.31
CA ALA A 75 16.77 -6.47 4.86
C ALA A 75 17.94 -6.82 5.79
N GLY A 76 17.60 -7.21 7.03
CA GLY A 76 18.58 -7.54 8.06
C GLY A 76 19.32 -6.34 8.68
N LYS A 77 19.02 -5.11 8.24
CA LYS A 77 19.68 -3.89 8.75
C LYS A 77 18.75 -2.97 9.54
N VAL A 78 17.44 -3.17 9.45
CA VAL A 78 16.43 -2.43 10.20
C VAL A 78 15.60 -3.41 11.01
N ARG A 79 15.51 -3.23 12.33
CA ARG A 79 14.61 -4.04 13.15
C ARG A 79 13.17 -3.55 12.96
N PRO A 80 12.16 -4.43 12.96
CA PRO A 80 10.77 -4.03 12.78
C PRO A 80 10.30 -2.97 13.79
N ALA A 81 10.80 -3.00 15.03
CA ALA A 81 10.46 -2.01 16.05
C ALA A 81 10.94 -0.58 15.70
N GLU A 82 12.02 -0.45 14.92
CA GLU A 82 12.58 0.85 14.52
C GLU A 82 11.73 1.54 13.45
N LEU A 83 10.90 0.79 12.73
CA LEU A 83 9.98 1.33 11.71
C LEU A 83 8.86 2.19 12.31
N PHE A 84 8.60 2.06 13.61
CA PHE A 84 7.59 2.81 14.36
C PHE A 84 8.18 3.91 15.24
N GLY A 85 9.48 4.19 15.10
CA GLY A 85 10.17 5.24 15.85
C GLY A 85 9.68 6.65 15.50
N SER A 86 10.01 7.62 16.36
CA SER A 86 9.72 9.03 16.11
C SER A 86 10.56 9.56 14.94
N ARG A 87 10.02 10.58 14.25
CA ARG A 87 10.64 11.17 13.07
C ARG A 87 12.01 11.78 13.33
N GLU A 88 12.23 12.32 14.53
CA GLU A 88 13.51 12.89 14.97
C GLU A 88 14.64 11.85 15.07
N MET A 89 14.29 10.56 15.13
CA MET A 89 15.24 9.45 15.19
C MET A 89 15.34 8.70 13.84
N MET A 90 14.70 9.16 12.77
CA MET A 90 14.69 8.48 11.48
C MET A 90 16.02 8.65 10.75
N SER A 91 16.75 7.55 10.62
CA SER A 91 17.84 7.44 9.65
C SER A 91 17.27 7.16 8.24
N PRO A 92 18.03 7.49 7.17
CA PRO A 92 17.61 7.18 5.79
C PRO A 92 17.29 5.70 5.57
N LEU A 93 17.98 4.82 6.30
CA LEU A 93 17.75 3.38 6.23
C LEU A 93 16.40 2.97 6.85
N ILE A 94 15.99 3.61 7.95
CA ILE A 94 14.68 3.39 8.57
C ILE A 94 13.56 3.93 7.67
N GLU A 95 13.80 5.06 7.00
CA GLU A 95 12.88 5.62 6.00
C GLU A 95 12.65 4.63 4.84
N GLU A 96 13.72 4.13 4.22
CA GLU A 96 13.62 3.09 3.19
C GLU A 96 12.91 1.83 3.71
N GLY A 97 13.11 1.47 4.99
CA GLY A 97 12.40 0.36 5.62
C GLY A 97 10.89 0.58 5.70
N ARG A 98 10.46 1.81 6.04
CA ARG A 98 9.05 2.20 6.08
C ARG A 98 8.45 2.25 4.67
N GLU A 99 9.19 2.79 3.71
CA GLU A 99 8.81 2.83 2.30
C GLU A 99 8.60 1.41 1.75
N ALA A 100 9.52 0.48 2.01
CA ALA A 100 9.40 -0.92 1.62
C ALA A 100 8.19 -1.60 2.28
N GLY A 101 7.96 -1.36 3.58
CA GLY A 101 6.79 -1.88 4.30
C GLY A 101 5.47 -1.36 3.74
N GLY A 102 5.39 -0.07 3.42
CA GLY A 102 4.22 0.55 2.79
C GLY A 102 3.92 -0.04 1.42
N LEU A 103 4.93 -0.18 0.56
CA LEU A 103 4.80 -0.83 -0.75
C LEU A 103 4.36 -2.28 -0.64
N LEU A 104 4.85 -3.03 0.36
CA LEU A 104 4.43 -4.40 0.60
C LEU A 104 2.95 -4.47 0.97
N ILE A 105 2.46 -3.57 1.84
CA ILE A 105 1.04 -3.50 2.21
C ILE A 105 0.18 -3.21 0.98
N VAL A 106 0.60 -2.25 0.14
CA VAL A 106 -0.09 -1.95 -1.14
C VAL A 106 -0.11 -3.19 -2.03
N ALA A 107 1.04 -3.85 -2.24
CA ALA A 107 1.15 -5.02 -3.09
C ALA A 107 0.23 -6.16 -2.64
N VAL A 108 0.24 -6.49 -1.34
CA VAL A 108 -0.60 -7.56 -0.77
C VAL A 108 -2.08 -7.24 -0.90
N TRP A 109 -2.50 -6.02 -0.57
CA TRP A 109 -3.91 -5.66 -0.62
C TRP A 109 -4.42 -5.59 -2.07
N MET A 110 -3.63 -5.03 -2.98
CA MET A 110 -3.98 -5.00 -4.40
C MET A 110 -4.08 -6.42 -5.00
N ALA A 111 -3.18 -7.33 -4.62
CA ALA A 111 -3.30 -8.74 -5.00
C ALA A 111 -4.60 -9.37 -4.45
N ALA A 112 -4.95 -9.09 -3.20
CA ALA A 112 -6.21 -9.55 -2.61
C ALA A 112 -7.43 -9.02 -3.36
N LEU A 113 -7.44 -7.75 -3.78
CA LEU A 113 -8.52 -7.17 -4.59
C LEU A 113 -8.62 -7.79 -5.99
N ALA A 114 -7.49 -8.06 -6.63
CA ALA A 114 -7.45 -8.72 -7.94
C ALA A 114 -8.01 -10.15 -7.86
N VAL A 115 -7.55 -10.93 -6.87
CA VAL A 115 -8.05 -12.29 -6.64
C VAL A 115 -9.53 -12.28 -6.25
N ALA A 116 -9.95 -11.41 -5.33
CA ALA A 116 -11.35 -11.29 -4.94
C ALA A 116 -12.25 -10.94 -6.13
N ARG A 117 -11.75 -10.13 -7.07
CA ARG A 117 -12.48 -9.82 -8.30
C ARG A 117 -12.60 -11.00 -9.24
N LEU A 118 -11.55 -11.82 -9.37
CA LEU A 118 -11.55 -13.02 -10.21
C LEU A 118 -12.47 -14.12 -9.65
N LEU A 119 -12.54 -14.24 -8.33
CA LEU A 119 -13.40 -15.19 -7.62
C LEU A 119 -14.84 -14.69 -7.43
N TRP A 120 -15.13 -13.47 -7.85
CA TRP A 120 -16.46 -12.90 -7.71
C TRP A 120 -17.42 -13.52 -8.73
N HIS A 121 -18.38 -14.30 -8.24
CA HIS A 121 -19.43 -14.95 -9.04
C HIS A 121 -20.83 -14.33 -8.84
N GLY A 122 -20.91 -13.13 -8.26
CA GLY A 122 -22.17 -12.43 -7.87
C GLY A 122 -22.68 -11.42 -8.89
#